data_AF-A0A6N7SQV4-F1
#
_entry.id   AF-A0A6N7SQV4-F1
#
_cell.length_a   1.000
_cell.length_b   1.000
_cell.length_c   1.000
_cell.angle_alpha   90.00
_cell.angle_beta   90.00
_cell.angle_gamma   90.00
#
_symmetry.space_group_name_H-M   'P 1'
#
loop_
_entity.id
_entity.type
_entity.pdbx_description
1 polymer ?
#
loop_
_entity_poly.entity_id
_entity_poly.type
_entity_poly.pdbx_seq_one_letter_code
_entity_poly.pdbx_strand_id
1 'polypeptide(L)'
;MKLYRFYIDAGKLQKEILEVEEKPKSYTITGCDWRQRIAKDDIGAVDCHKRVHLLDDNKDYAIEILMDFYSDKKSQHDKYHEKQLQMYHQIFNALQVAKKEG
;
A
#
# COMPACT_ATOMS: atom_id res chain seq x y z
N MET A 1 -1.58 19.73 1.74
CA MET A 1 -0.77 18.86 2.63
C MET A 1 -0.34 17.64 1.84
N LYS A 2 0.70 16.92 2.28
CA LYS A 2 1.20 15.74 1.56
C LYS A 2 0.67 14.46 2.18
N LEU A 3 0.50 13.46 1.33
CA LEU A 3 0.15 12.10 1.72
C LEU A 3 1.00 11.14 0.89
N TYR A 4 1.58 10.14 1.56
CA TYR A 4 2.51 9.20 0.97
C TYR A 4 1.77 7.91 0.63
N ARG A 5 1.79 7.53 -0.64
CA ARG A 5 1.14 6.32 -1.16
C ARG A 5 2.19 5.28 -1.51
N PHE A 6 2.08 4.11 -0.91
CA PHE A 6 2.97 2.98 -1.13
C PHE A 6 2.20 1.82 -1.75
N TYR A 7 2.77 1.18 -2.77
CA TYR A 7 2.16 0.04 -3.45
C TYR A 7 3.21 -0.82 -4.13
N ILE A 8 2.83 -2.05 -4.51
CA ILE A 8 3.71 -2.94 -5.25
C ILE A 8 3.33 -2.89 -6.73
N ASP A 9 4.31 -2.56 -7.57
CA ASP A 9 4.17 -2.60 -9.02
C ASP A 9 5.39 -3.27 -9.65
N ALA A 10 5.16 -4.12 -10.64
CA ALA A 10 6.18 -4.94 -11.30
C ALA A 10 7.19 -5.62 -10.32
N GLY A 11 6.70 -6.05 -9.15
CA GLY A 11 7.54 -6.68 -8.12
C GLY A 11 8.50 -5.73 -7.40
N LYS A 12 8.17 -4.44 -7.32
CA LYS A 12 8.94 -3.43 -6.59
C LYS A 12 8.02 -2.54 -5.76
N LEU A 13 8.51 -2.11 -4.61
CA LEU A 13 7.81 -1.08 -3.81
C LEU A 13 7.93 0.26 -4.51
N GLN A 14 6.77 0.82 -4.86
CA GLN A 14 6.63 2.17 -5.39
C GLN A 14 6.17 3.11 -4.28
N LYS A 15 6.58 4.36 -4.42
CA LYS A 15 6.19 5.46 -3.55
C LYS A 15 5.75 6.63 -4.41
N GLU A 16 4.64 7.23 -4.03
CA GLU A 16 4.09 8.42 -4.66
C GLU A 16 3.71 9.45 -3.60
N ILE A 17 3.91 10.71 -3.93
CA ILE A 17 3.57 11.83 -3.05
C ILE A 17 2.36 12.52 -3.64
N LEU A 18 1.26 12.53 -2.88
CA LEU A 18 -0.01 13.10 -3.28
C LEU A 18 -0.20 14.45 -2.57
N GLU A 19 -0.49 15.49 -3.35
CA GLU A 19 -0.95 16.77 -2.80
C GLU A 19 -2.45 16.69 -2.52
N VAL A 20 -2.83 16.80 -1.25
CA VAL A 20 -4.20 16.63 -0.79
C VAL A 20 -4.69 17.82 0.02
N GLU A 21 -6.01 18.03 -0.02
CA GLU A 21 -6.74 18.93 0.87
C GLU A 21 -7.46 18.10 1.95
N GLU A 22 -7.30 18.50 3.21
CA GLU A 22 -8.00 17.87 4.32
C GLU A 22 -9.47 18.28 4.35
N LYS A 23 -10.36 17.28 4.46
CA LYS A 23 -11.80 17.45 4.73
C LYS A 23 -12.15 16.69 6.01
N PRO A 24 -13.32 16.95 6.63
CA PRO A 24 -13.66 16.37 7.93
C PRO A 24 -13.49 14.84 8.04
N LYS A 25 -13.85 14.09 6.99
CA LYS A 25 -13.80 12.61 6.97
C LYS A 25 -12.84 12.02 5.93
N SER A 26 -12.14 12.86 5.16
CA SER A 26 -11.37 12.39 4.00
C SER A 26 -10.26 13.35 3.62
N TYR A 27 -9.22 12.84 2.98
CA TYR A 27 -8.28 13.63 2.20
C TYR A 27 -8.72 13.63 0.73
N THR A 28 -8.77 14.80 0.11
CA THR A 28 -9.14 14.94 -1.32
C THR A 28 -7.89 15.27 -2.13
N ILE A 29 -7.56 14.45 -3.12
CA ILE A 29 -6.39 14.69 -3.98
C ILE A 29 -6.64 15.92 -4.85
N THR A 30 -5.67 16.83 -4.88
CA THR A 30 -5.71 18.08 -5.67
C THR A 30 -5.14 17.84 -7.08
N GLY A 31 -5.66 18.55 -8.09
CA GLY A 31 -5.14 18.48 -9.47
C GLY A 31 -5.54 17.23 -10.27
N CYS A 32 -6.44 16.38 -9.78
CA CYS A 32 -6.98 15.24 -10.52
C CYS A 32 -8.46 15.49 -10.89
N ASP A 33 -8.82 15.25 -12.15
CA ASP A 33 -10.13 15.61 -12.73
C ASP A 33 -11.29 14.76 -12.18
N TRP A 34 -10.96 13.58 -11.65
CA TRP A 34 -11.85 12.77 -10.82
C TRP A 34 -11.40 12.89 -9.37
N ARG A 35 -12.30 13.38 -8.50
CA ARG A 35 -12.04 13.58 -7.07
C ARG A 35 -11.76 12.25 -6.37
N GLN A 36 -10.51 11.79 -6.43
CA GLN A 36 -10.02 10.72 -5.56
C GLN A 36 -10.08 11.22 -4.12
N ARG A 37 -10.90 10.55 -3.31
CA ARG A 37 -11.00 10.79 -1.87
C ARG A 37 -10.44 9.57 -1.17
N ILE A 38 -9.59 9.81 -0.18
CA ILE A 38 -9.06 8.79 0.72
C ILE A 38 -9.77 9.00 2.04
N ALA A 39 -10.50 7.99 2.55
CA ALA A 39 -11.13 8.13 3.86
C ALA A 39 -10.04 8.22 4.93
N LYS A 40 -10.28 9.00 6.00
CA LYS A 40 -9.31 9.07 7.11
C LYS A 40 -9.09 7.70 7.76
N ASP A 41 -10.14 6.88 7.78
CA ASP A 41 -10.09 5.52 8.32
C ASP A 41 -9.25 4.56 7.47
N ASP A 42 -8.95 4.91 6.21
CA ASP A 42 -8.08 4.11 5.33
C ASP A 42 -6.58 4.42 5.52
N ILE A 43 -6.24 5.47 6.29
CA ILE A 43 -4.84 5.83 6.57
C ILE A 43 -4.23 4.76 7.47
N GLY A 44 -3.05 4.25 7.08
CA GLY A 44 -2.40 3.14 7.77
C GLY A 44 -3.03 1.77 7.49
N ALA A 45 -3.92 1.66 6.51
CA ALA A 45 -4.50 0.40 6.07
C ALA A 45 -4.26 0.16 4.57
N VAL A 46 -4.42 -1.09 4.14
CA VAL A 46 -4.38 -1.48 2.72
C VAL A 46 -5.74 -1.24 2.09
N ASP A 47 -5.80 -0.38 1.06
CA ASP A 47 -7.02 -0.09 0.32
C ASP A 47 -7.42 -1.26 -0.62
N CYS A 48 -8.59 -1.12 -1.27
CA CYS A 48 -9.07 -2.13 -2.22
C CYS A 48 -8.16 -2.32 -3.45
N HIS A 49 -7.29 -1.36 -3.73
CA HIS A 49 -6.29 -1.42 -4.80
C HIS A 49 -4.92 -1.91 -4.31
N LYS A 50 -4.83 -2.41 -3.07
CA LYS A 50 -3.60 -2.93 -2.44
C LYS A 50 -2.53 -1.85 -2.23
N ARG A 51 -2.94 -0.65 -1.84
CA ARG A 51 -2.07 0.50 -1.57
C ARG A 51 -2.21 0.93 -0.11
N VAL A 52 -1.13 1.43 0.46
CA VAL A 52 -1.10 2.00 1.81
C VAL A 52 -0.91 3.50 1.71
N HIS A 53 -1.69 4.23 2.50
CA HIS A 53 -1.69 5.69 2.56
C HIS A 53 -1.21 6.13 3.94
N LEU A 54 -0.16 6.94 4.01
CA LEU A 54 0.43 7.46 5.25
C LEU A 54 0.54 8.99 5.24
N LEU A 55 0.46 9.62 6.41
CA LEU A 55 0.61 11.07 6.56
C LEU A 55 2.08 11.51 6.64
N ASP A 56 2.96 10.57 6.96
CA ASP A 56 4.40 10.70 7.08
C ASP A 56 5.12 9.77 6.10
N ASP A 57 6.38 10.09 5.81
CA ASP A 57 7.24 9.31 4.92
C ASP A 57 7.82 8.08 5.62
N ASN A 58 6.96 7.25 6.20
CA ASN A 58 7.36 6.08 6.97
C ASN A 58 7.31 4.82 6.11
N LYS A 59 8.37 4.65 5.31
CA LYS A 59 8.54 3.50 4.42
C LYS A 59 8.49 2.17 5.18
N ASP A 60 9.13 2.08 6.34
CA ASP A 60 9.18 0.83 7.12
C ASP A 60 7.79 0.42 7.61
N TYR A 61 7.03 1.38 8.14
CA TYR A 61 5.66 1.12 8.56
C TYR A 61 4.75 0.73 7.39
N ALA A 62 4.91 1.35 6.22
CA ALA A 62 4.19 0.94 5.01
C ALA A 62 4.53 -0.50 4.58
N ILE A 63 5.81 -0.88 4.68
CA ILE A 63 6.26 -2.25 4.40
C ILE A 63 5.62 -3.24 5.38
N GLU A 64 5.59 -2.93 6.67
CA GLU A 64 4.97 -3.79 7.69
C GLU A 64 3.49 -4.05 7.39
N ILE A 65 2.70 -3.00 7.13
CA ILE A 65 1.28 -3.11 6.78
C ILE A 65 1.08 -3.97 5.51
N LEU A 66 1.92 -3.78 4.49
CA LEU A 66 1.83 -4.56 3.24
C LEU A 66 2.21 -6.02 3.48
N MET A 67 3.27 -6.30 4.26
CA MET A 67 3.70 -7.66 4.57
C MET A 67 2.61 -8.43 5.31
N ASP A 68 1.94 -7.82 6.29
CA ASP A 68 0.85 -8.43 7.03
C ASP A 68 -0.33 -8.78 6.11
N PHE A 69 -0.77 -7.83 5.28
CA PHE A 69 -1.85 -8.06 4.32
C PHE A 69 -1.57 -9.20 3.34
N TYR A 70 -0.37 -9.27 2.78
CA TYR A 70 -0.01 -10.33 1.85
C TYR A 70 0.16 -11.68 2.54
N SER A 71 0.63 -11.70 3.80
CA SER A 71 0.74 -12.91 4.61
C SER A 71 -0.63 -13.50 4.94
N ASP A 72 -1.59 -12.65 5.31
CA ASP A 72 -2.99 -13.06 5.54
C ASP A 72 -3.64 -13.57 4.26
N LYS A 73 -3.43 -12.88 3.13
CA LYS A 73 -3.91 -13.35 1.83
C LYS A 73 -3.32 -14.68 1.43
N LYS A 74 -2.05 -14.93 1.73
CA LYS A 74 -1.44 -16.24 1.52
C LYS A 74 -2.13 -17.30 2.38
N SER A 75 -2.31 -17.04 3.67
CA SER A 75 -3.00 -17.97 4.58
C SER A 75 -4.41 -18.35 4.09
N GLN A 76 -5.14 -17.39 3.51
CA GLN A 76 -6.44 -17.64 2.91
C GLN A 76 -6.37 -18.43 1.59
N HIS A 77 -5.39 -18.17 0.73
CA HIS A 77 -5.29 -18.78 -0.61
C HIS A 77 -4.49 -20.07 -0.68
N ASP A 78 -3.60 -20.35 0.27
CA ASP A 78 -2.91 -21.65 0.41
C ASP A 78 -3.93 -22.78 0.63
N LYS A 79 -5.12 -22.45 1.14
CA LYS A 79 -6.26 -23.38 1.18
C LYS A 79 -6.84 -23.71 -0.20
N TYR A 80 -6.47 -22.98 -1.25
CA TYR A 80 -7.15 -23.02 -2.54
C TYR A 80 -6.25 -23.21 -3.79
N HIS A 81 -5.08 -22.56 -4.01
CA HIS A 81 -4.35 -22.67 -5.32
C HIS A 81 -2.83 -22.36 -5.37
N GLU A 82 -2.08 -23.03 -6.27
CA GLU A 82 -0.62 -22.88 -6.50
C GLU A 82 -0.15 -21.60 -7.22
N LYS A 83 -0.88 -21.07 -8.21
CA LYS A 83 -0.44 -19.86 -8.96
C LYS A 83 -0.33 -18.63 -8.07
N GLN A 84 -1.13 -18.57 -7.01
CA GLN A 84 -1.10 -17.46 -6.05
C GLN A 84 0.15 -17.48 -5.16
N LEU A 85 0.67 -18.67 -4.83
CA LEU A 85 1.92 -18.83 -4.08
C LEU A 85 3.11 -18.20 -4.80
N GLN A 86 3.20 -18.38 -6.12
CA GLN A 86 4.29 -17.79 -6.92
C GLN A 86 4.25 -16.26 -6.87
N MET A 87 3.05 -15.67 -7.03
CA MET A 87 2.87 -14.22 -6.96
C MET A 87 3.17 -13.69 -5.55
N TYR A 88 2.75 -14.40 -4.50
CA TYR A 88 3.10 -14.05 -3.11
C TYR A 88 4.62 -14.02 -2.90
N HIS A 89 5.35 -15.06 -3.35
CA HIS A 89 6.81 -15.09 -3.18
C HIS A 89 7.50 -13.92 -3.88
N GLN A 90 7.04 -13.54 -5.09
CA GLN A 90 7.57 -12.36 -5.78
C GLN A 90 7.34 -11.07 -4.98
N ILE A 91 6.14 -10.88 -4.45
CA ILE A 91 5.79 -9.71 -3.65
C ILE A 91 6.57 -9.68 -2.32
N PHE A 92 6.67 -10.82 -1.64
CA PHE A 92 7.41 -10.92 -0.39
C PHE A 92 8.89 -10.60 -0.59
N ASN A 93 9.49 -11.12 -1.66
CA ASN A 93 10.87 -10.78 -2.03
C ASN A 93 11.04 -9.29 -2.33
N ALA A 94 10.08 -8.68 -3.04
CA ALA A 94 10.09 -7.24 -3.32
C ALA A 94 10.12 -6.41 -2.03
N LEU A 95 9.27 -6.75 -1.06
CA LEU A 95 9.18 -6.08 0.23
C LEU A 95 10.44 -6.28 1.08
N GLN A 96 11.00 -7.50 1.07
CA GLN A 96 12.25 -7.81 1.79
C GLN A 96 13.46 -7.06 1.23
N VAL A 97 13.56 -6.93 -0.09
CA VAL A 97 14.60 -6.12 -0.72
C VAL A 97 14.42 -4.65 -0.33
N ALA A 98 13.20 -4.12 -0.44
CA ALA A 98 12.91 -2.73 -0.10
C ALA A 98 13.24 -2.38 1.36
N LYS A 99 13.06 -3.31 2.30
CA LYS A 99 13.40 -3.14 3.72
C LYS A 99 14.91 -3.05 3.99
N LYS A 100 15.74 -3.68 3.14
CA LYS A 100 17.22 -3.66 3.29
C LYS A 100 17.88 -2.42 2.70
N GLU A 101 17.18 -1.69 1.84
CA GLU A 101 17.66 -0.47 1.18
C GLU A 101 17.28 0.81 1.94
N GLY A 102 16.66 0.70 3.12
CA GLY A 102 16.25 1.81 3.99
C GLY A 102 17.30 2.14 5.03
#